data_AF-A0A392N1Z0-F1
#
_entry.id   AF-A0A392N1Z0-F1
#
_cell.length_a   1.000
_cell.length_b   1.000
_cell.length_c   1.000
_cell.angle_alpha   90.00
_cell.angle_beta   90.00
_cell.angle_gamma   90.00
#
_symmetry.space_group_name_H-M   'P 1'
#
loop_
_entity.id
_entity.type
_entity.pdbx_description
1 polymer ?
#
loop_
_entity_poly.entity_id
_entity_poly.type
_entity_poly.pdbx_seq_one_letter_code
_entity_poly.pdbx_strand_id
1 'polypeptide(L)' 'MALGLFGMMASIARDMVLANTFGSAALLIIFLMGGFIVPKGMIKPWWIWGYWLSPLTYGQRAITVNEFTATRWMK' A
#
# COMPACT_ATOMS: atom_id res chain seq x y z
N MET A 1 -9.48 3.65 0.01
CA MET A 1 -8.49 3.22 1.03
C MET A 1 -7.91 4.37 1.81
N ALA A 2 -7.46 5.45 1.15
CA ALA A 2 -7.04 6.67 1.83
C ALA A 2 -8.10 7.22 2.81
N LEU A 3 -9.37 7.32 2.40
CA LEU A 3 -10.46 7.80 3.27
C LEU A 3 -10.63 6.98 4.57
N GLY A 4 -10.53 5.66 4.51
CA GLY A 4 -10.64 4.81 5.71
C GLY A 4 -9.42 4.96 6.64
N LEU A 5 -8.23 5.08 6.07
CA LEU A 5 -6.99 5.28 6.82
C LEU A 5 -6.98 6.66 7.51
N PHE A 6 -7.29 7.72 6.76
CA PHE A 6 -7.40 9.07 7.32
C PHE A 6 -8.57 9.19 8.30
N GLY A 7 -9.67 8.48 8.07
CA GLY A 7 -10.80 8.41 9.02
C GLY A 7 -10.41 7.76 10.35
N MET A 8 -9.64 6.66 10.31
CA MET A 8 -9.11 6.02 11.52
C MET A 8 -8.10 6.91 12.25
N MET A 9 -7.25 7.62 11.51
CA MET A 9 -6.31 8.56 12.12
C MET A 9 -7.03 9.76 12.73
N ALA A 10 -8.10 10.25 12.11
CA ALA A 10 -8.93 11.32 12.64
C ALA A 10 -9.73 10.91 13.89
N SER A 11 -10.11 9.63 14.03
CA SER A 11 -10.80 9.16 15.25
C SER A 11 -9.85 8.98 16.44
N ILE A 12 -8.57 8.75 16.20
CA ILE A 12 -7.56 8.53 17.25
C ILE A 12 -6.86 9.83 17.65
N ALA A 13 -6.64 10.74 16.70
CA ALA A 13 -5.92 11.98 16.94
C ALA A 13 -6.81 13.06 17.58
N ARG A 14 -6.30 13.74 18.61
CA ARG A 14 -6.98 14.89 19.24
C ARG A 14 -6.91 16.18 18.41
N ASP A 15 -5.98 16.23 17.45
CA ASP A 15 -5.70 17.42 16.66
C ASP A 15 -5.58 17.07 15.18
N MET A 16 -6.16 17.92 14.34
CA MET A 16 -6.23 17.71 12.89
C MET A 16 -4.85 17.79 12.23
N VAL A 17 -3.94 18.61 12.77
CA VAL A 17 -2.56 18.67 12.28
C VAL A 17 -1.86 17.33 12.54
N LEU A 18 -2.03 16.79 13.75
CA LEU A 18 -1.44 15.51 14.14
C LEU A 18 -2.00 14.36 13.30
N ALA A 19 -3.33 14.32 13.10
CA ALA A 19 -4.00 13.33 12.26
C ALA A 19 -3.45 13.32 10.83
N ASN A 20 -3.27 14.50 10.23
CA ASN A 20 -2.82 14.63 8.86
C ASN A 20 -1.34 14.25 8.68
N THR A 21 -0.48 14.66 9.61
CA THR A 21 0.95 14.30 9.57
C THR A 21 1.13 12.78 9.71
N PHE A 22 0.47 12.15 10.68
CA PHE A 22 0.57 10.70 10.84
C PHE A 22 -0.12 9.92 9.72
N GLY A 23 -1.26 10.40 9.20
CA GLY A 23 -1.93 9.79 8.05
C GLY A 23 -1.08 9.83 6.80
N SER A 24 -0.39 10.96 6.55
CA SER A 24 0.54 11.11 5.42
C SER A 24 1.77 10.20 5.58
N ALA A 25 2.34 10.11 6.79
CA ALA A 25 3.45 9.20 7.08
C ALA A 25 3.06 7.72 6.90
N ALA A 26 1.88 7.32 7.37
CA ALA A 26 1.36 5.97 7.18
C ALA A 26 1.15 5.64 5.70
N LEU A 27 0.66 6.59 4.91
CA LEU A 27 0.53 6.44 3.45
C LEU A 27 1.88 6.20 2.77
N LEU A 28 2.92 6.95 3.14
CA LEU A 28 4.27 6.76 2.61
C LEU A 28 4.79 5.35 2.90
N ILE A 29 4.56 4.83 4.12
CA ILE A 29 4.96 3.46 4.50
C ILE A 29 4.24 2.43 3.64
N ILE A 30 2.93 2.59 3.41
CA ILE A 30 2.13 1.70 2.56
C ILE A 30 2.65 1.69 1.11
N PHE A 31 3.06 2.85 0.58
CA PHE A 31 3.67 2.94 -0.76
C PHE A 31 5.04 2.24 -0.82
N LEU A 32 5.90 2.48 0.16
CA LEU A 32 7.25 1.93 0.20
C LEU A 32 7.23 0.39 0.28
N MET A 33 6.27 -0.15 1.02
CA MET A 33 6.07 -1.58 1.20
C MET A 33 5.14 -2.20 0.16
N GLY A 34 4.65 -1.42 -0.83
CA GLY A 34 3.70 -1.89 -1.83
C GLY A 34 4.25 -2.91 -2.82
N GLY A 35 5.57 -3.13 -2.86
CA GLY A 35 6.20 -4.11 -3.75
C GLY A 35 6.63 -3.57 -5.11
N PHE A 36 6.24 -2.34 -5.45
CA PHE A 36 6.63 -1.67 -6.69
C PHE A 36 7.94 -0.88 -6.55
N ILE A 37 8.08 -0.08 -5.48
CA ILE A 37 9.31 0.69 -5.20
C ILE A 37 10.42 -0.25 -4.70
N VAL A 38 10.09 -1.09 -3.73
CA VAL A 38 11.00 -2.12 -3.20
C VAL A 38 10.48 -3.48 -3.62
N PRO A 39 11.24 -4.26 -4.43
CA PRO A 39 10.84 -5.61 -4.80
C PRO A 39 10.66 -6.48 -3.55
N LYS A 40 9.63 -7.32 -3.53
CA LYS A 40 9.32 -8.19 -2.38
C LYS A 40 10.53 -8.99 -1.87
N GLY A 41 11.44 -9.38 -2.77
CA GLY A 41 12.62 -10.19 -2.45
C GLY A 41 13.73 -9.43 -1.72
N MET A 42 13.69 -8.10 -1.71
CA MET A 42 14.65 -7.25 -0.98
C MET A 42 14.10 -6.79 0.37
N ILE A 43 12.84 -7.09 0.69
CA ILE A 43 12.24 -6.76 1.98
C ILE A 43 12.74 -7.77 3.02
N LYS A 44 13.34 -7.25 4.09
CA LYS A 44 13.83 -8.06 5.22
C LYS A 44 12.67 -8.89 5.82
N PRO A 45 12.90 -10.15 6.24
CA PRO A 45 11.83 -11.05 6.70
C PRO A 45 10.97 -10.47 7.83
N TRP A 46 11.56 -9.69 8.74
CA TRP A 46 10.85 -9.07 9.85
C TRP A 46 10.01 -7.83 9.47
N TRP A 47 10.14 -7.30 8.25
CA TRP A 47 9.29 -6.24 7.69
C TRP A 47 8.29 -6.79 6.66
N ILE A 48 8.32 -8.07 6.34
CA ILE A 48 7.48 -8.61 5.26
C ILE A 48 5.98 -8.49 5.57
N TRP A 49 5.59 -8.45 6.84
CA TRP A 49 4.20 -8.27 7.27
C TRP A 49 3.57 -6.98 6.72
N GLY A 50 4.33 -5.89 6.57
CA GLY A 50 3.78 -4.66 6.01
C GLY A 50 3.57 -4.74 4.49
N TYR A 51 4.27 -5.61 3.78
CA TYR A 51 3.96 -5.96 2.39
C TYR A 51 2.62 -6.70 2.30
N TRP A 52 2.35 -7.63 3.22
CA TRP A 52 1.07 -8.34 3.27
C TRP A 52 -0.11 -7.46 3.72
N LEU A 53 0.16 -6.45 4.56
CA LEU A 53 -0.85 -5.48 5.00
C LEU A 53 -1.13 -4.40 3.94
N SER A 54 -0.16 -4.13 3.06
CA SER A 54 -0.29 -3.10 2.02
C SER A 54 -1.37 -3.49 1.00
N PRO A 55 -2.46 -2.72 0.90
CA PRO A 55 -3.51 -3.01 -0.08
C PRO A 55 -3.06 -2.75 -1.52
N LEU A 56 -2.10 -1.83 -1.69
CA LEU A 56 -1.56 -1.46 -2.99
C LEU A 56 -0.90 -2.65 -3.67
N THR A 57 -0.27 -3.53 -2.91
CA THR A 57 0.31 -4.78 -3.42
C THR A 57 -0.73 -5.64 -4.12
N TYR A 58 -1.91 -5.79 -3.51
CA TYR A 58 -3.00 -6.58 -4.10
C TYR A 58 -3.60 -5.89 -5.33
N GLY A 59 -3.81 -4.56 -5.26
CA GLY A 59 -4.32 -3.78 -6.39
C GLY A 59 -3.39 -3.82 -7.60
N GLN A 60 -2.10 -3.59 -7.40
CA GLN A 60 -1.09 -3.66 -8.45
C GLN A 60 -1.01 -5.07 -9.04
N ARG A 61 -0.96 -6.10 -8.19
CA ARG A 61 -0.92 -7.49 -8.66
C ARG A 61 -2.18 -7.88 -9.45
N ALA A 62 -3.36 -7.44 -9.02
CA ALA A 62 -4.60 -7.71 -9.74
C ALA A 62 -4.60 -7.08 -11.14
N ILE A 63 -4.17 -5.82 -11.25
CA ILE A 63 -4.04 -5.13 -12.53
C ILE A 63 -3.00 -5.84 -13.41
N THR A 64 -1.80 -6.08 -12.89
CA THR A 64 -0.72 -6.75 -13.64
C THR A 64 -1.13 -8.13 -14.14
N VAL A 65 -1.76 -8.96 -13.30
CA VAL A 65 -2.21 -10.29 -13.74
C VAL A 65 -3.29 -10.18 -14.82
N ASN A 66 -4.29 -9.31 -14.62
CA ASN A 66 -5.36 -9.11 -15.59
C ASN A 66 -4.84 -8.58 -16.94
N GLU A 67 -3.86 -7.68 -16.88
CA GLU A 67 -3.28 -7.03 -18.05
C GLU A 67 -2.32 -7.94 -18.83
N PHE A 68 -1.34 -8.56 -18.15
CA PHE A 68 -0.30 -9.35 -18.82
C PHE A 68 -0.74 -10.78 -19.15
N THR A 69 -1.84 -11.26 -18.57
CA THR A 69 -2.42 -12.59 -18.89
C THR A 69 -3.57 -12.49 -19.90
N ALA A 70 -3.94 -11.28 -20.32
CA ALA A 70 -5.02 -11.10 -21.29
C ALA A 70 -4.66 -11.72 -22.65
N THR A 71 -5.60 -12.47 -23.21
CA THR A 71 -5.49 -13.11 -24.53
C THR A 71 -5.15 -12.15 -25.66
N ARG A 72 -5.43 -10.84 -25.49
CA ARG A 72 -5.06 -9.80 -26.47
C ARG A 72 -3.56 -9.67 -26.73
N TRP A 73 -2.72 -10.10 -25.78
CA TRP A 73 -1.26 -10.02 -25.90
C TRP A 73 -0.60 -11.35 -26.29
N MET A 74 -1.37 -12.44 -26.32
CA MET A 74 -0.86 -13.80 -26.63
C MET A 74 -0.94 -14.10 -28.14
N LYS A 75 -0.59 -13.13 -28.98
CA LYS A 75 -0.61 -13.26 -30.44
C LYS A 75 0.82 -13.39 -31.00
#